data_AF-A0A522XQE1-F1
#
_entry.id   AF-A0A522XQE1-F1
#
_cell.length_a   1.000
_cell.length_b   1.000
_cell.length_c   1.000
_cell.angle_alpha   90.00
_cell.angle_beta   90.00
_cell.angle_gamma   90.00
#
_symmetry.space_group_name_H-M   'P 1'
#
loop_
_entity.id
_entity.type
_entity.pdbx_description
1 polymer ?
#
loop_
_entity_poly.entity_id
_entity_poly.type
_entity_poly.pdbx_seq_one_letter_code
_entity_poly.pdbx_strand_id
1 'polypeptide(L)'
;IFISFGNIGQILARKEFIYTLDFKIATLTKIASVVTTVIAGIMLRDYRALVIGIIAGYTVPVFLSYLWHPYRPRWNTSKIGEIWTLTKWLMVARAGQFILRKGDEFVAGRIGTTAQFGLYNVGSDFGQTPVGEIGPAMLKALLPVLSSLEGNIERTNQAVIKTIAAVNTVIWPIGLGFMAIAAQATELALGSRWMDAVPFISLFALASVLQTMTSPANTLLILHGHTRSQSQIVWIEFASFVLAAIALVPGFHLIGLALARTISSVVSSLVTLLYTQKICQLPMSAALQTIIRPLAGAVLMYALVTYMITSLLPGMIASPALGSLGLAAAILSGAVFFMLWSLASWHFSGRPEGLESTIMDKIIQWRMSNAKL
;
A
#
# COMPACT_ATOMS: atom_id res chain seq x y z
N ILE A 1 -0.87 22.48 -2.28
CA ILE A 1 -0.82 23.74 -3.04
C ILE A 1 0.61 24.07 -3.47
N PHE A 2 1.57 24.23 -2.56
CA PHE A 2 2.96 24.56 -2.92
C PHE A 2 3.62 23.60 -3.93
N ILE A 3 3.46 22.28 -3.77
CA ILE A 3 3.99 21.29 -4.73
C ILE A 3 3.47 21.49 -6.16
N SER A 4 2.25 22.01 -6.32
CA SER A 4 1.64 22.22 -7.64
C SER A 4 2.32 23.31 -8.46
N PHE A 5 3.11 24.18 -7.81
CA PHE A 5 3.98 25.17 -8.48
C PHE A 5 5.35 24.58 -8.87
N GLY A 6 5.60 23.30 -8.62
CA GLY A 6 6.84 22.64 -9.03
C GLY A 6 7.03 22.67 -10.55
N ASN A 7 8.28 22.81 -10.98
CA ASN A 7 8.62 22.85 -12.40
C ASN A 7 8.30 21.51 -13.10
N ILE A 8 7.58 21.57 -14.23
CA ILE A 8 7.29 20.41 -15.10
C ILE A 8 8.59 19.73 -15.58
N GLY A 9 9.71 20.45 -15.55
CA GLY A 9 11.04 19.92 -15.81
C GLY A 9 11.42 18.64 -15.06
N GLN A 10 10.91 18.43 -13.83
CA GLN A 10 11.12 17.17 -13.12
C GLN A 10 10.42 15.99 -13.80
N ILE A 11 9.23 16.22 -14.37
CA ILE A 11 8.47 15.21 -15.11
C ILE A 11 9.14 14.92 -16.46
N LEU A 12 9.69 15.95 -17.12
CA LEU A 12 10.50 15.78 -18.34
C LEU A 12 11.78 14.97 -18.06
N ALA A 13 12.52 15.30 -17.00
CA ALA A 13 13.71 14.56 -16.59
C ALA A 13 13.42 13.09 -16.27
N ARG A 14 12.26 12.77 -15.65
CA ARG A 14 11.80 11.38 -15.46
C ARG A 14 11.54 10.67 -16.78
N LYS A 15 10.96 11.36 -17.77
CA LYS A 15 10.71 10.80 -19.10
C LYS A 15 12.02 10.49 -19.83
N GLU A 16 13.06 11.28 -19.60
CA GLU A 16 14.41 11.09 -20.15
C GLU A 16 15.32 10.19 -19.29
N PHE A 17 14.78 9.53 -18.26
CA PHE A 17 15.52 8.63 -17.34
C PHE A 17 16.66 9.31 -16.55
N ILE A 18 16.65 10.64 -16.40
CA ILE A 18 17.65 11.39 -15.61
C ILE A 18 17.19 11.47 -14.14
N TYR A 19 17.36 10.38 -13.39
CA TYR A 19 16.94 10.30 -11.98
C TYR A 19 17.81 11.11 -11.00
N THR A 20 18.97 11.58 -11.43
CA THR A 20 19.92 12.32 -10.58
C THR A 20 19.38 13.68 -10.14
N LEU A 21 18.62 14.36 -10.98
CA LEU A 21 17.98 15.64 -10.64
C LEU A 21 16.94 15.45 -9.53
N ASP A 22 16.06 14.47 -9.70
CA ASP A 22 15.01 14.13 -8.73
C ASP A 22 15.58 13.68 -7.39
N PHE A 23 16.62 12.84 -7.42
CA PHE A 23 17.30 12.39 -6.21
C PHE A 23 17.95 13.54 -5.44
N LYS A 24 18.65 14.45 -6.14
CA LYS A 24 19.26 15.63 -5.50
C LYS A 24 18.20 16.53 -4.87
N ILE A 25 17.11 16.82 -5.59
CA ILE A 25 16.03 17.68 -5.06
C ILE A 25 15.37 17.05 -3.84
N ALA A 26 15.04 15.74 -3.90
CA ALA A 26 14.45 15.03 -2.77
C ALA A 26 15.36 15.01 -1.53
N THR A 27 16.66 14.77 -1.73
CA THR A 27 17.64 14.69 -0.64
C THR A 27 17.85 16.05 0.02
N LEU A 28 18.07 17.11 -0.76
CA LEU A 28 18.23 18.47 -0.24
C LEU A 28 16.96 18.99 0.43
N THR A 29 15.79 18.64 -0.10
CA THR A 29 14.51 18.99 0.53
C THR A 29 14.39 18.37 1.91
N LYS A 30 14.72 17.07 2.07
CA LYS A 30 14.69 16.40 3.37
C LYS A 30 15.69 17.00 4.35
N ILE A 31 16.91 17.30 3.90
CA ILE A 31 17.92 17.95 4.75
C ILE A 31 17.43 19.33 5.20
N ALA A 32 16.96 20.15 4.25
CA ALA A 32 16.45 21.48 4.56
C ALA A 32 15.24 21.44 5.49
N SER A 33 14.30 20.51 5.31
CA SER A 33 13.14 20.37 6.19
C SER A 33 13.57 19.98 7.60
N VAL A 34 14.48 19.01 7.75
CA VAL A 34 14.97 18.57 9.06
C VAL A 34 15.71 19.70 9.77
N VAL A 35 16.65 20.34 9.08
CA VAL A 35 17.42 21.47 9.64
C VAL A 35 16.49 22.60 10.07
N THR A 36 15.53 22.98 9.23
CA THR A 36 14.56 24.04 9.56
C THR A 36 13.69 23.62 10.75
N THR A 37 13.27 22.36 10.83
CA THR A 37 12.48 21.83 11.96
C THR A 37 13.27 21.88 13.26
N VAL A 38 14.54 21.46 13.24
CA VAL A 38 15.42 21.44 14.43
C VAL A 38 15.69 22.85 14.92
N ILE A 39 16.02 23.78 14.02
CA ILE A 39 16.25 25.19 14.37
C ILE A 39 14.97 25.79 14.96
N ALA A 40 13.83 25.60 14.30
CA ALA A 40 12.55 26.10 14.81
C ALA A 40 12.16 25.43 16.13
N GLY A 41 12.51 24.16 16.34
CA GLY A 41 12.26 23.42 17.58
C GLY A 41 13.05 23.98 18.75
N ILE A 42 14.32 24.32 18.53
CA ILE A 42 15.18 24.94 19.55
C ILE A 42 14.69 26.35 19.89
N MET A 43 14.21 27.11 18.91
CA MET A 43 13.73 28.49 19.11
C MET A 43 12.33 28.58 19.72
N LEU A 44 11.35 27.85 19.19
CA LEU A 44 9.94 27.99 19.58
C LEU A 44 9.50 27.02 20.70
N ARG A 45 10.18 25.87 20.86
CA ARG A 45 9.82 24.80 21.83
C ARG A 45 8.34 24.38 21.83
N ASP A 46 7.68 24.52 20.68
CA ASP A 46 6.25 24.28 20.51
C ASP A 46 5.97 23.55 19.18
N TYR A 47 4.77 23.00 19.00
CA TYR A 47 4.33 22.24 17.82
C TYR A 47 4.51 23.01 16.50
N ARG A 48 4.54 24.35 16.56
CA ARG A 48 4.78 25.24 15.42
C ARG A 48 6.11 24.95 14.70
N ALA A 49 7.10 24.44 15.40
CA ALA A 49 8.36 24.01 14.80
C ALA A 49 8.17 22.94 13.73
N LEU A 50 7.28 21.97 14.00
CA LEU A 50 6.93 20.91 13.06
C LEU A 50 6.23 21.47 11.82
N VAL A 51 5.32 22.43 12.03
CA VAL A 51 4.59 23.11 10.94
C VAL A 51 5.56 23.86 10.02
N ILE A 52 6.52 24.59 10.57
CA ILE A 52 7.55 25.31 9.81
C ILE A 52 8.40 24.33 9.00
N GLY A 53 8.78 23.20 9.61
CA GLY A 53 9.49 22.11 8.94
C GLY A 53 8.75 21.55 7.73
N ILE A 54 7.44 21.29 7.88
CA ILE A 54 6.57 20.80 6.80
C ILE A 54 6.46 21.84 5.68
N ILE A 55 6.29 23.13 6.00
CA ILE A 55 6.25 24.21 5.01
C ILE A 55 7.56 24.27 4.22
N ALA A 56 8.70 24.22 4.91
CA ALA A 56 10.01 24.18 4.25
C ALA A 56 10.13 22.99 3.30
N GLY A 57 9.64 21.81 3.72
CA GLY A 57 9.60 20.60 2.89
C GLY A 57 8.78 20.73 1.61
N TYR A 58 7.78 21.61 1.57
CA TYR A 58 7.00 21.87 0.35
C TYR A 58 7.53 23.03 -0.50
N THR A 59 8.19 24.01 0.11
CA THR A 59 8.64 25.22 -0.60
C THR A 59 10.05 25.05 -1.21
N VAL A 60 10.98 24.42 -0.50
CA VAL A 60 12.34 24.13 -0.99
C VAL A 60 12.38 23.40 -2.34
N PRO A 61 11.60 22.32 -2.58
CA PRO A 61 11.64 21.62 -3.86
C PRO A 61 11.14 22.47 -5.02
N VAL A 62 10.20 23.39 -4.78
CA VAL A 62 9.73 24.35 -5.80
C VAL A 62 10.89 25.25 -6.22
N PHE A 63 11.57 25.89 -5.27
CA PHE A 63 12.72 26.74 -5.55
C PHE A 63 13.86 25.99 -6.26
N LEU A 64 14.23 24.79 -5.77
CA LEU A 64 15.26 23.96 -6.39
C LEU A 64 14.87 23.53 -7.82
N SER A 65 13.60 23.24 -8.06
CA SER A 65 13.10 22.84 -9.39
C SER A 65 13.23 23.96 -10.44
N TYR A 66 13.08 25.22 -10.03
CA TYR A 66 13.30 26.36 -10.91
C TYR A 66 14.78 26.71 -11.07
N LEU A 67 15.60 26.50 -10.02
CA LEU A 67 17.03 26.80 -10.09
C LEU A 67 17.76 25.84 -11.03
N TRP A 68 17.41 24.54 -11.00
CA TRP A 68 18.18 23.51 -11.68
C TRP A 68 17.61 23.04 -13.02
N HIS A 69 16.36 23.38 -13.33
CA HIS A 69 15.78 23.05 -14.64
C HIS A 69 15.53 24.31 -15.47
N PRO A 70 15.99 24.35 -16.74
CA PRO A 70 15.90 25.53 -17.60
C PRO A 70 14.47 25.87 -18.05
N TYR A 71 13.54 24.92 -17.94
CA TYR A 71 12.13 25.19 -18.27
C TYR A 71 11.56 26.33 -17.43
N ARG A 72 10.96 27.30 -18.11
CA ARG A 72 10.26 28.44 -17.52
C ARG A 72 8.82 28.43 -18.03
N PRO A 73 7.81 28.40 -17.14
CA PRO A 73 6.41 28.38 -17.55
C PRO A 73 6.10 29.65 -18.35
N ARG A 74 5.51 29.48 -19.53
CA ARG A 74 4.95 30.55 -20.35
C ARG A 74 3.44 30.43 -20.34
N TRP A 75 2.74 31.56 -20.29
CA TRP A 75 1.28 31.57 -20.31
C TRP A 75 0.80 31.16 -21.71
N ASN A 76 0.22 29.97 -21.84
CA ASN A 76 -0.31 29.45 -23.09
C ASN A 76 -1.59 28.65 -22.80
N THR A 77 -2.73 29.15 -23.28
CA THR A 77 -4.05 28.59 -23.01
C THR A 77 -4.58 27.74 -24.17
N SER A 78 -3.85 27.64 -25.28
CA SER A 78 -4.30 26.99 -26.53
C SER A 78 -4.68 25.52 -26.37
N LYS A 79 -4.12 24.81 -25.38
CA LYS A 79 -4.36 23.39 -25.09
C LYS A 79 -5.20 23.13 -23.83
N ILE A 80 -5.79 24.16 -23.23
CA ILE A 80 -6.59 24.00 -22.00
C ILE A 80 -7.74 23.01 -22.19
N GLY A 81 -8.47 23.04 -23.31
CA GLY A 81 -9.61 22.14 -23.55
C GLY A 81 -9.20 20.66 -23.61
N GLU A 82 -8.06 20.37 -24.25
CA GLU A 82 -7.49 19.03 -24.37
C GLU A 82 -7.01 18.53 -23.01
N ILE A 83 -6.27 19.36 -22.27
CA ILE A 83 -5.80 19.07 -20.91
C ILE A 83 -6.98 18.88 -19.96
N TRP A 84 -8.02 19.71 -20.05
CA TRP A 84 -9.19 19.66 -19.17
C TRP A 84 -10.00 18.38 -19.34
N THR A 85 -10.10 17.86 -20.58
CA THR A 85 -10.83 16.62 -20.86
C THR A 85 -10.24 15.42 -20.15
N LEU A 86 -8.90 15.35 -20.05
CA LEU A 86 -8.20 14.31 -19.28
C LEU A 86 -8.18 14.64 -17.78
N THR A 87 -7.87 15.89 -17.43
CA THR A 87 -7.67 16.31 -16.04
C THR A 87 -8.96 16.24 -15.23
N LYS A 88 -10.14 16.50 -15.81
CA LYS A 88 -11.42 16.42 -15.09
C LYS A 88 -11.68 15.01 -14.52
N TRP A 89 -11.40 13.97 -15.30
CA TRP A 89 -11.59 12.59 -14.85
C TRP A 89 -10.56 12.19 -13.80
N LEU A 90 -9.30 12.64 -13.96
CA LEU A 90 -8.27 12.45 -12.95
C LEU A 90 -8.62 13.18 -11.64
N MET A 91 -9.13 14.41 -11.71
CA MET A 91 -9.59 15.18 -10.55
C MET A 91 -10.73 14.46 -9.84
N VAL A 92 -11.74 13.98 -10.58
CA VAL A 92 -12.87 13.23 -10.00
C VAL A 92 -12.38 11.94 -9.34
N ALA A 93 -11.49 11.18 -9.99
CA ALA A 93 -10.90 9.99 -9.41
C ALA A 93 -10.09 10.30 -8.14
N ARG A 94 -9.27 11.36 -8.16
CA ARG A 94 -8.46 11.78 -7.02
C ARG A 94 -9.30 12.35 -5.88
N ALA A 95 -10.36 13.07 -6.18
CA ALA A 95 -11.32 13.56 -5.20
C ALA A 95 -12.06 12.40 -4.53
N GLY A 96 -12.53 11.43 -5.32
CA GLY A 96 -13.14 10.21 -4.79
C GLY A 96 -12.17 9.44 -3.89
N GLN A 97 -10.91 9.26 -4.32
CA GLN A 97 -9.86 8.63 -3.52
C GLN A 97 -9.56 9.40 -2.23
N PHE A 98 -9.53 10.73 -2.28
CA PHE A 98 -9.33 11.57 -1.11
C PHE A 98 -10.50 11.45 -0.12
N ILE A 99 -11.74 11.55 -0.62
CA ILE A 99 -12.95 11.40 0.18
C ILE A 99 -13.03 10.00 0.78
N LEU A 100 -12.65 8.97 0.04
CA LEU A 100 -12.65 7.61 0.56
C LEU A 100 -11.60 7.41 1.66
N ARG A 101 -10.40 7.96 1.48
CA ARG A 101 -9.28 7.80 2.42
C ARG A 101 -9.36 8.70 3.66
N LYS A 102 -10.04 9.83 3.56
CA LYS A 102 -10.22 10.79 4.69
C LYS A 102 -11.63 10.86 5.21
N GLY A 103 -12.60 10.35 4.45
CA GLY A 103 -14.02 10.36 4.82
C GLY A 103 -14.29 9.47 6.02
N ASP A 104 -13.58 8.36 6.15
CA ASP A 104 -13.59 7.53 7.35
C ASP A 104 -13.03 8.29 8.57
N GLU A 105 -11.92 9.02 8.43
CA GLU A 105 -11.41 9.89 9.50
C GLU A 105 -12.41 11.01 9.88
N PHE A 106 -13.04 11.65 8.88
CA PHE A 106 -14.06 12.69 9.14
C PHE A 106 -15.28 12.13 9.90
N VAL A 107 -15.76 10.95 9.51
CA VAL A 107 -16.87 10.27 10.18
C VAL A 107 -16.45 9.83 11.58
N ALA A 108 -15.24 9.29 11.74
CA ALA A 108 -14.69 8.89 13.03
C ALA A 108 -14.59 10.07 14.01
N GLY A 109 -14.14 11.24 13.54
CA GLY A 109 -14.04 12.45 14.35
C GLY A 109 -15.40 13.04 14.76
N ARG A 110 -16.48 12.75 14.03
CA ARG A 110 -17.83 13.21 14.37
C ARG A 110 -18.54 12.29 15.36
N ILE A 111 -18.26 11.00 15.30
CA ILE A 111 -18.93 9.93 16.08
C ILE A 111 -18.18 9.63 17.37
N GLY A 112 -16.86 9.59 17.32
CA GLY A 112 -16.01 9.29 18.46
C GLY A 112 -15.68 10.53 19.30
N THR A 113 -15.25 10.31 20.53
CA THR A 113 -14.57 11.35 21.32
C THR A 113 -13.18 11.64 20.75
N THR A 114 -12.56 12.77 21.12
CA THR A 114 -11.19 13.10 20.70
C THR A 114 -10.19 11.99 21.00
N ALA A 115 -10.33 11.30 22.13
CA ALA A 115 -9.48 10.17 22.51
C ALA A 115 -9.71 8.96 21.59
N GLN A 116 -10.98 8.60 21.33
CA GLN A 116 -11.32 7.48 20.46
C GLN A 116 -10.93 7.72 19.00
N PHE A 117 -11.06 8.95 18.51
CA PHE A 117 -10.55 9.35 17.20
C PHE A 117 -9.02 9.23 17.13
N GLY A 118 -8.32 9.58 18.21
CA GLY A 118 -6.87 9.36 18.34
C GLY A 118 -6.49 7.89 18.19
N LEU A 119 -7.18 7.00 18.92
CA LEU A 119 -6.99 5.55 18.80
C LEU A 119 -7.26 5.04 17.39
N TYR A 120 -8.31 5.55 16.74
CA TYR A 120 -8.66 5.20 15.37
C TYR A 120 -7.58 5.60 14.37
N ASN A 121 -7.07 6.84 14.43
CA ASN A 121 -6.02 7.31 13.53
C ASN A 121 -4.70 6.57 13.73
N VAL A 122 -4.30 6.36 14.98
CA VAL A 122 -3.07 5.59 15.24
C VAL A 122 -3.25 4.16 14.76
N GLY A 123 -4.43 3.58 14.94
CA GLY A 123 -4.75 2.25 14.43
C GLY A 123 -4.72 2.17 12.91
N SER A 124 -5.25 3.18 12.22
CA SER A 124 -5.26 3.24 10.77
C SER A 124 -3.86 3.43 10.18
N ASP A 125 -3.06 4.34 10.74
CA ASP A 125 -1.70 4.61 10.29
C ASP A 125 -0.78 3.42 10.55
N PHE A 126 -0.76 2.90 11.79
CA PHE A 126 0.11 1.80 12.17
C PHE A 126 -0.28 0.49 11.49
N GLY A 127 -1.59 0.20 11.38
CA GLY A 127 -2.12 -0.98 10.69
C GLY A 127 -1.77 -1.03 9.21
N GLN A 128 -1.81 0.12 8.51
CA GLN A 128 -1.54 0.19 7.07
C GLN A 128 -0.05 0.26 6.72
N THR A 129 0.81 0.63 7.67
CA THR A 129 2.24 0.88 7.41
C THR A 129 2.96 -0.30 6.73
N PRO A 130 2.87 -1.56 7.22
CA PRO A 130 3.66 -2.67 6.65
C PRO A 130 3.37 -2.91 5.17
N VAL A 131 2.09 -2.90 4.79
CA VAL A 131 1.66 -3.11 3.40
C VAL A 131 1.85 -1.84 2.57
N GLY A 132 1.65 -0.66 3.17
CA GLY A 132 1.79 0.64 2.53
C GLY A 132 3.20 0.96 2.05
N GLU A 133 4.23 0.41 2.70
CA GLU A 133 5.63 0.58 2.27
C GLU A 133 6.03 -0.43 1.18
N ILE A 134 5.61 -1.69 1.33
CA ILE A 134 6.05 -2.78 0.46
C ILE A 134 5.27 -2.82 -0.85
N GLY A 135 3.95 -2.60 -0.81
CA GLY A 135 3.08 -2.66 -1.97
C GLY A 135 3.51 -1.75 -3.12
N PRO A 136 3.66 -0.43 -2.90
CA PRO A 136 4.12 0.50 -3.92
C PRO A 136 5.53 0.18 -4.45
N ALA A 137 6.43 -0.35 -3.60
CA ALA A 137 7.77 -0.74 -4.03
C ALA A 137 7.72 -1.86 -5.07
N MET A 138 6.85 -2.85 -4.89
CA MET A 138 6.65 -3.94 -5.86
C MET A 138 5.99 -3.44 -7.15
N LEU A 139 5.06 -2.50 -7.06
CA LEU A 139 4.34 -1.94 -8.22
C LEU A 139 5.20 -1.03 -9.11
N LYS A 140 6.25 -0.40 -8.57
CA LYS A 140 7.14 0.50 -9.35
C LYS A 140 7.78 -0.19 -10.56
N ALA A 141 8.09 -1.49 -10.44
CA ALA A 141 8.69 -2.26 -11.53
C ALA A 141 7.68 -2.70 -12.59
N LEU A 142 6.38 -2.71 -12.27
CA LEU A 142 5.33 -3.19 -13.18
C LEU A 142 5.11 -2.24 -14.35
N LEU A 143 5.09 -0.93 -14.08
CA LEU A 143 4.70 0.07 -15.08
C LEU A 143 5.62 0.08 -16.32
N PRO A 144 6.96 0.07 -16.20
CA PRO A 144 7.85 -0.03 -17.35
C PRO A 144 7.66 -1.33 -18.16
N VAL A 145 7.40 -2.46 -17.47
CA VAL A 145 7.18 -3.75 -18.12
C VAL A 145 5.92 -3.72 -18.97
N LEU A 146 4.81 -3.22 -18.43
CA LEU A 146 3.55 -3.12 -19.17
C LEU A 146 3.65 -2.16 -20.36
N SER A 147 4.36 -1.04 -20.22
CA SER A 147 4.61 -0.14 -21.35
C SER A 147 5.47 -0.76 -22.46
N SER A 148 6.38 -1.67 -22.13
CA SER A 148 7.19 -2.38 -23.14
C SER A 148 6.44 -3.46 -23.92
N LEU A 149 5.29 -3.91 -23.40
CA LEU A 149 4.46 -4.98 -23.97
C LEU A 149 3.21 -4.45 -24.70
N GLU A 150 3.16 -3.14 -24.94
CA GLU A 150 2.02 -2.46 -25.54
C GLU A 150 1.69 -3.08 -26.93
N GLY A 151 0.42 -3.47 -27.12
CA GLY A 151 -0.06 -4.09 -28.35
C GLY A 151 -0.20 -5.62 -28.34
N ASN A 152 0.26 -6.33 -27.29
CA ASN A 152 0.06 -7.77 -27.13
C ASN A 152 -0.74 -8.10 -25.86
N ILE A 153 -2.03 -8.39 -26.02
CA ILE A 153 -2.98 -8.59 -24.90
C ILE A 153 -2.59 -9.80 -24.05
N GLU A 154 -2.28 -10.94 -24.68
CA GLU A 154 -1.92 -12.18 -23.99
C GLU A 154 -0.68 -12.00 -23.11
N ARG A 155 0.39 -11.41 -23.65
CA ARG A 155 1.64 -11.17 -22.91
C ARG A 155 1.45 -10.16 -21.78
N THR A 156 0.65 -9.13 -22.02
CA THR A 156 0.31 -8.12 -21.00
C THR A 156 -0.46 -8.76 -19.85
N ASN A 157 -1.49 -9.57 -20.15
CA ASN A 157 -2.28 -10.27 -19.14
C ASN A 157 -1.43 -11.28 -18.35
N GLN A 158 -0.55 -12.02 -18.99
CA GLN A 158 0.40 -12.90 -18.31
C GLN A 158 1.33 -12.12 -17.36
N ALA A 159 1.89 -11.00 -17.80
CA ALA A 159 2.74 -10.15 -16.96
C ALA A 159 1.98 -9.61 -15.74
N VAL A 160 0.72 -9.19 -15.92
CA VAL A 160 -0.13 -8.73 -14.81
C VAL A 160 -0.44 -9.87 -13.84
N ILE A 161 -0.84 -11.04 -14.32
CA ILE A 161 -1.14 -12.21 -13.46
C ILE A 161 0.11 -12.63 -12.67
N LYS A 162 1.28 -12.70 -13.31
CA LYS A 162 2.56 -12.97 -12.62
C LYS A 162 2.84 -11.94 -11.52
N THR A 163 2.53 -10.68 -11.79
CA THR A 163 2.73 -9.61 -10.81
C THR A 163 1.72 -9.69 -9.66
N ILE A 164 0.45 -10.00 -9.94
CA ILE A 164 -0.56 -10.27 -8.91
C ILE A 164 -0.12 -11.42 -8.01
N ALA A 165 0.37 -12.52 -8.59
CA ALA A 165 0.90 -13.66 -7.83
C ALA A 165 2.08 -13.25 -6.93
N ALA A 166 3.05 -12.53 -7.49
CA ALA A 166 4.23 -12.07 -6.74
C ALA A 166 3.85 -11.13 -5.59
N VAL A 167 3.01 -10.13 -5.86
CA VAL A 167 2.52 -9.17 -4.87
C VAL A 167 1.75 -9.88 -3.77
N ASN A 168 0.82 -10.78 -4.11
CA ASN A 168 0.00 -11.49 -3.14
C ASN A 168 0.79 -12.48 -2.29
N THR A 169 1.83 -13.10 -2.84
CA THR A 169 2.72 -13.99 -2.08
C THR A 169 3.44 -13.26 -0.96
N VAL A 170 3.65 -11.93 -1.09
CA VAL A 170 4.34 -11.11 -0.09
C VAL A 170 3.35 -10.38 0.82
N ILE A 171 2.30 -9.79 0.27
CA ILE A 171 1.41 -8.90 1.03
C ILE A 171 0.49 -9.67 1.98
N TRP A 172 -0.04 -10.84 1.58
CA TRP A 172 -0.90 -11.66 2.45
C TRP A 172 -0.23 -12.08 3.76
N PRO A 173 0.96 -12.70 3.76
CA PRO A 173 1.63 -13.07 5.01
C PRO A 173 2.04 -11.84 5.82
N ILE A 174 2.40 -10.72 5.18
CA ILE A 174 2.78 -9.51 5.93
C ILE A 174 1.57 -8.92 6.66
N GLY A 175 0.44 -8.74 5.98
CA GLY A 175 -0.73 -8.15 6.62
C GLY A 175 -1.39 -9.06 7.65
N LEU A 176 -1.56 -10.36 7.35
CA LEU A 176 -2.12 -11.31 8.31
C LEU A 176 -1.13 -11.64 9.44
N GLY A 177 0.17 -11.71 9.15
CA GLY A 177 1.19 -11.85 10.18
C GLY A 177 1.19 -10.67 11.14
N PHE A 178 1.11 -9.44 10.61
CA PHE A 178 1.00 -8.23 11.43
C PHE A 178 -0.29 -8.20 12.25
N MET A 179 -1.41 -8.66 11.67
CA MET A 179 -2.68 -8.82 12.39
C MET A 179 -2.56 -9.80 13.57
N ALA A 180 -1.84 -10.92 13.40
CA ALA A 180 -1.64 -11.91 14.47
C ALA A 180 -0.82 -11.36 15.64
N ILE A 181 0.15 -10.48 15.36
CA ILE A 181 1.02 -9.86 16.37
C ILE A 181 0.58 -8.45 16.77
N ALA A 182 -0.62 -8.01 16.37
CA ALA A 182 -1.02 -6.60 16.48
C ALA A 182 -0.95 -6.09 17.93
N ALA A 183 -1.35 -6.91 18.90
CA ALA A 183 -1.27 -6.57 20.32
C ALA A 183 0.18 -6.31 20.77
N GLN A 184 1.08 -7.23 20.45
CA GLN A 184 2.47 -7.16 20.88
C GLN A 184 3.26 -6.10 20.11
N ALA A 185 2.97 -5.93 18.82
CA ALA A 185 3.53 -4.86 18.00
C ALA A 185 3.12 -3.48 18.54
N THR A 186 1.87 -3.34 18.99
CA THR A 186 1.37 -2.10 19.62
C THR A 186 2.07 -1.84 20.94
N GLU A 187 2.17 -2.84 21.80
CA GLU A 187 2.84 -2.71 23.09
C GLU A 187 4.31 -2.34 22.94
N LEU A 188 5.02 -2.96 22.00
CA LEU A 188 6.45 -2.72 21.76
C LEU A 188 6.72 -1.36 21.09
N ALA A 189 5.93 -0.96 20.10
CA ALA A 189 6.19 0.23 19.30
C ALA A 189 5.53 1.49 19.85
N LEU A 190 4.30 1.38 20.35
CA LEU A 190 3.47 2.51 20.80
C LEU A 190 3.37 2.57 22.33
N GLY A 191 3.47 1.43 23.01
CA GLY A 191 3.34 1.31 24.47
C GLY A 191 1.93 0.95 24.93
N SER A 192 1.81 0.62 26.22
CA SER A 192 0.57 0.11 26.84
C SER A 192 -0.64 1.06 26.74
N ARG A 193 -0.42 2.37 26.55
CA ARG A 193 -1.49 3.36 26.39
C ARG A 193 -2.30 3.21 25.10
N TRP A 194 -1.76 2.49 24.13
CA TRP A 194 -2.38 2.32 22.81
C TRP A 194 -3.01 0.95 22.61
N MET A 195 -3.10 0.12 23.65
CA MET A 195 -3.66 -1.23 23.55
C MET A 195 -5.12 -1.24 23.09
N ASP A 196 -5.89 -0.19 23.41
CA ASP A 196 -7.26 -0.02 22.92
C ASP A 196 -7.33 0.23 21.40
N ALA A 197 -6.19 0.56 20.76
CA ALA A 197 -6.11 0.75 19.30
C ALA A 197 -5.94 -0.58 18.54
N VAL A 198 -5.59 -1.68 19.22
CA VAL A 198 -5.28 -2.98 18.61
C VAL A 198 -6.38 -3.48 17.66
N PRO A 199 -7.69 -3.42 17.99
CA PRO A 199 -8.73 -3.86 17.06
C PRO A 199 -8.73 -3.08 15.73
N PHE A 200 -8.43 -1.77 15.78
CA PHE A 200 -8.33 -0.95 14.57
C PHE A 200 -7.09 -1.34 13.76
N ILE A 201 -5.94 -1.54 14.41
CA ILE A 201 -4.69 -1.96 13.78
C ILE A 201 -4.90 -3.25 12.99
N SER A 202 -5.53 -4.25 13.62
CA SER A 202 -5.83 -5.54 13.00
C SER A 202 -6.75 -5.41 11.77
N LEU A 203 -7.82 -4.61 11.86
CA LEU A 203 -8.75 -4.40 10.76
C LEU A 203 -8.12 -3.63 9.60
N PHE A 204 -7.34 -2.59 9.90
CA PHE A 204 -6.66 -1.79 8.89
C PHE A 204 -5.50 -2.53 8.22
N ALA A 205 -4.81 -3.41 8.94
CA ALA A 205 -3.84 -4.34 8.36
C ALA A 205 -4.52 -5.21 7.30
N LEU A 206 -5.68 -5.81 7.61
CA LEU A 206 -6.45 -6.59 6.63
C LEU A 206 -6.98 -5.72 5.47
N ALA A 207 -7.53 -4.54 5.75
CA ALA A 207 -8.03 -3.63 4.72
C ALA A 207 -6.92 -3.18 3.75
N SER A 208 -5.69 -3.02 4.23
CA SER A 208 -4.53 -2.65 3.40
C SER A 208 -4.14 -3.76 2.41
N VAL A 209 -4.20 -5.02 2.85
CA VAL A 209 -3.98 -6.20 1.99
C VAL A 209 -5.05 -6.26 0.90
N LEU A 210 -6.31 -6.12 1.29
CA LEU A 210 -7.44 -6.19 0.38
C LEU A 210 -7.44 -5.07 -0.68
N GLN A 211 -6.93 -3.89 -0.35
CA GLN A 211 -6.75 -2.81 -1.33
C GLN A 211 -5.56 -3.06 -2.26
N THR A 212 -4.50 -3.67 -1.75
CA THR A 212 -3.26 -3.82 -2.53
C THR A 212 -3.26 -5.05 -3.45
N MET A 213 -4.00 -6.11 -3.09
CA MET A 213 -3.99 -7.38 -3.81
C MET A 213 -4.42 -7.29 -5.29
N THR A 214 -5.25 -6.31 -5.65
CA THR A 214 -5.73 -6.05 -7.02
C THR A 214 -5.07 -4.85 -7.68
N SER A 215 -4.08 -4.22 -7.04
CA SER A 215 -3.41 -3.02 -7.56
C SER A 215 -2.74 -3.20 -8.93
N PRO A 216 -2.13 -4.35 -9.28
CA PRO A 216 -1.64 -4.58 -10.64
C PRO A 216 -2.74 -4.55 -11.71
N ALA A 217 -3.92 -5.12 -11.40
CA ALA A 217 -5.08 -5.09 -12.30
C ALA A 217 -5.62 -3.66 -12.48
N ASN A 218 -5.66 -2.89 -11.39
CA ASN A 218 -6.01 -1.47 -11.46
C ASN A 218 -5.00 -0.67 -12.31
N THR A 219 -3.71 -0.99 -12.20
CA THR A 219 -2.66 -0.36 -13.03
C THR A 219 -2.85 -0.64 -14.51
N LEU A 220 -3.27 -1.87 -14.87
CA LEU A 220 -3.60 -2.23 -16.24
C LEU A 220 -4.74 -1.38 -16.82
N LEU A 221 -5.83 -1.18 -16.05
CA LEU A 221 -6.95 -0.33 -16.46
C LEU A 221 -6.51 1.12 -16.73
N ILE A 222 -5.62 1.65 -15.90
CA ILE A 222 -5.08 3.01 -16.05
C ILE A 222 -4.24 3.12 -17.32
N LEU A 223 -3.36 2.14 -17.58
CA LEU A 223 -2.48 2.15 -18.75
C LEU A 223 -3.24 2.09 -20.07
N HIS A 224 -4.33 1.33 -20.14
CA HIS A 224 -5.20 1.30 -21.31
C HIS A 224 -6.13 2.53 -21.43
N GLY A 225 -5.94 3.57 -20.62
CA GLY A 225 -6.70 4.81 -20.69
C GLY A 225 -8.12 4.73 -20.11
N HIS A 226 -8.50 3.64 -19.45
CA HIS A 226 -9.82 3.44 -18.84
C HIS A 226 -9.97 4.12 -17.48
N THR A 227 -9.50 5.37 -17.36
CA THR A 227 -9.57 6.21 -16.16
C THR A 227 -11.02 6.43 -15.68
N ARG A 228 -11.99 6.37 -16.61
CA ARG A 228 -13.43 6.43 -16.27
C ARG A 228 -13.85 5.22 -15.45
N SER A 229 -13.41 4.02 -15.81
CA SER A 229 -13.70 2.78 -15.08
C SER A 229 -13.04 2.79 -13.71
N GLN A 230 -11.81 3.30 -13.61
CA GLN A 230 -11.16 3.54 -12.31
C GLN A 230 -12.01 4.48 -11.43
N SER A 231 -12.51 5.58 -11.99
CA SER A 231 -13.38 6.50 -11.24
C SER A 231 -14.64 5.78 -10.74
N GLN A 232 -15.26 4.93 -11.57
CA GLN A 232 -16.42 4.14 -11.17
C GLN A 232 -16.10 3.16 -10.03
N ILE A 233 -14.96 2.46 -10.08
CA ILE A 233 -14.51 1.57 -9.00
C ILE A 233 -14.44 2.33 -7.68
N VAL A 234 -13.83 3.53 -7.67
CA VAL A 234 -13.68 4.35 -6.46
C VAL A 234 -15.03 4.82 -5.92
N TRP A 235 -15.94 5.24 -6.78
CA TRP A 235 -17.28 5.68 -6.35
C TRP A 235 -18.14 4.52 -5.87
N ILE A 236 -17.99 3.32 -6.46
CA ILE A 236 -18.65 2.10 -5.98
C ILE A 236 -18.08 1.69 -4.61
N GLU A 237 -16.76 1.77 -4.43
CA GLU A 237 -16.10 1.55 -3.14
C GLU A 237 -16.63 2.54 -2.09
N PHE A 238 -16.68 3.84 -2.41
CA PHE A 238 -17.22 4.85 -1.51
C PHE A 238 -18.70 4.61 -1.17
N ALA A 239 -19.53 4.29 -2.15
CA ALA A 239 -20.94 3.95 -1.91
C ALA A 239 -21.07 2.72 -1.00
N SER A 240 -20.26 1.68 -1.25
CA SER A 240 -20.25 0.47 -0.41
C SER A 240 -19.78 0.76 1.02
N PHE A 241 -18.79 1.63 1.19
CA PHE A 241 -18.33 2.12 2.49
C PHE A 241 -19.46 2.85 3.23
N VAL A 242 -20.14 3.79 2.58
CA VAL A 242 -21.24 4.55 3.20
C VAL A 242 -22.37 3.62 3.61
N LEU A 243 -22.77 2.69 2.75
CA LEU A 243 -23.83 1.71 3.07
C LEU A 243 -23.44 0.81 4.23
N ALA A 244 -22.22 0.27 4.23
CA ALA A 244 -21.72 -0.56 5.32
C ALA A 244 -21.57 0.24 6.63
N ALA A 245 -21.15 1.51 6.55
CA ALA A 245 -21.04 2.38 7.71
C ALA A 245 -22.41 2.66 8.31
N ILE A 246 -23.42 3.00 7.51
CA ILE A 246 -24.79 3.22 8.00
C ILE A 246 -25.34 1.97 8.72
N ALA A 247 -25.03 0.77 8.20
CA ALA A 247 -25.49 -0.48 8.80
C ALA A 247 -24.74 -0.86 10.09
N LEU A 248 -23.41 -0.67 10.14
CA LEU A 248 -22.56 -1.22 11.21
C LEU A 248 -22.24 -0.24 12.33
N VAL A 249 -22.18 1.06 12.03
CA VAL A 249 -21.85 2.11 13.02
C VAL A 249 -22.85 2.17 14.18
N PRO A 250 -24.18 2.04 13.99
CA PRO A 250 -25.12 2.08 15.11
C PRO A 250 -24.89 0.99 16.16
N GLY A 251 -24.39 -0.18 15.74
CA GLY A 251 -24.08 -1.29 16.66
C GLY A 251 -22.66 -1.27 17.19
N PHE A 252 -21.68 -1.11 16.30
CA PHE A 252 -20.25 -1.30 16.60
C PHE A 252 -19.45 0.01 16.69
N HIS A 253 -20.09 1.17 16.61
CA HIS A 253 -19.46 2.49 16.69
C HIS A 253 -18.25 2.60 15.72
N LEU A 254 -17.08 3.02 16.21
CA LEU A 254 -15.87 3.17 15.38
C LEU A 254 -15.34 1.85 14.83
N ILE A 255 -15.54 0.73 15.53
CA ILE A 255 -15.17 -0.60 15.01
C ILE A 255 -16.02 -0.93 13.80
N GLY A 256 -17.31 -0.54 13.82
CA GLY A 256 -18.21 -0.63 12.67
C GLY A 256 -17.70 0.15 11.46
N LEU A 257 -17.04 1.28 11.67
CA LEU A 257 -16.43 2.07 10.60
C LEU A 257 -15.20 1.38 10.00
N ALA A 258 -14.35 0.79 10.83
CA ALA A 258 -13.20 -0.01 10.36
C ALA A 258 -13.68 -1.26 9.59
N LEU A 259 -14.73 -1.94 10.06
CA LEU A 259 -15.36 -3.05 9.33
C LEU A 259 -15.96 -2.60 7.99
N ALA A 260 -16.64 -1.45 7.97
CA ALA A 260 -17.15 -0.86 6.73
C ALA A 260 -16.03 -0.60 5.73
N ARG A 261 -14.86 -0.14 6.21
CA ARG A 261 -13.66 0.03 5.36
C ARG A 261 -13.16 -1.29 4.80
N THR A 262 -13.06 -2.33 5.62
CA THR A 262 -12.66 -3.67 5.18
C THR A 262 -13.63 -4.23 4.13
N ILE A 263 -14.94 -4.12 4.36
CA ILE A 263 -15.99 -4.56 3.41
C ILE A 263 -15.86 -3.79 2.09
N SER A 264 -15.71 -2.46 2.15
CA SER A 264 -15.54 -1.65 0.95
C SER A 264 -14.31 -2.04 0.14
N SER A 265 -13.23 -2.44 0.82
CA SER A 265 -12.00 -2.91 0.17
C SER A 265 -12.22 -4.25 -0.56
N VAL A 266 -13.02 -5.16 0.01
CA VAL A 266 -13.44 -6.40 -0.67
C VAL A 266 -14.25 -6.08 -1.93
N VAL A 267 -15.24 -5.19 -1.81
CA VAL A 267 -16.09 -4.77 -2.94
C VAL A 267 -15.23 -4.15 -4.05
N SER A 268 -14.35 -3.22 -3.69
CA SER A 268 -13.43 -2.55 -4.63
C SER A 268 -12.56 -3.55 -5.39
N SER A 269 -12.01 -4.54 -4.69
CA SER A 269 -11.20 -5.59 -5.30
C SER A 269 -12.01 -6.49 -6.25
N LEU A 270 -13.22 -6.89 -5.87
CA LEU A 270 -14.09 -7.67 -6.75
C LEU A 270 -14.48 -6.89 -8.00
N VAL A 271 -14.89 -5.63 -7.85
CA VAL A 271 -15.26 -4.77 -8.98
C VAL A 271 -14.05 -4.53 -9.88
N THR A 272 -12.86 -4.33 -9.32
CA THR A 272 -11.61 -4.17 -10.10
C THR A 272 -11.35 -5.39 -10.98
N LEU A 273 -11.46 -6.60 -10.42
CA LEU A 273 -11.27 -7.83 -11.18
C LEU A 273 -12.33 -8.00 -12.28
N LEU A 274 -13.60 -7.69 -12.00
CA LEU A 274 -14.69 -7.76 -12.98
C LEU A 274 -14.50 -6.78 -14.14
N TYR A 275 -14.13 -5.54 -13.84
CA TYR A 275 -13.85 -4.53 -14.87
C TYR A 275 -12.61 -4.90 -15.70
N THR A 276 -11.56 -5.40 -15.06
CA THR A 276 -10.34 -5.82 -15.74
C THR A 276 -10.59 -7.04 -16.64
N GLN A 277 -11.41 -7.99 -16.19
CA GLN A 277 -11.85 -9.10 -17.03
C GLN A 277 -12.64 -8.61 -18.25
N LYS A 278 -13.63 -7.73 -18.04
CA LYS A 278 -14.52 -7.27 -19.11
C LYS A 278 -13.80 -6.41 -20.15
N ILE A 279 -12.84 -5.59 -19.73
CA ILE A 279 -12.17 -4.59 -20.58
C ILE A 279 -10.86 -5.14 -21.14
N CYS A 280 -10.02 -5.74 -20.30
CA CYS A 280 -8.68 -6.19 -20.67
C CYS A 280 -8.62 -7.70 -20.96
N GLN A 281 -9.76 -8.41 -20.91
CA GLN A 281 -9.86 -9.85 -21.14
C GLN A 281 -8.98 -10.69 -20.20
N LEU A 282 -8.73 -10.18 -19.00
CA LEU A 282 -7.91 -10.86 -18.01
C LEU A 282 -8.68 -12.07 -17.45
N PRO A 283 -8.13 -13.31 -17.51
CA PRO A 283 -8.83 -14.50 -17.05
C PRO A 283 -9.05 -14.47 -15.53
N MET A 284 -10.31 -14.34 -15.12
CA MET A 284 -10.72 -14.26 -13.71
C MET A 284 -10.30 -15.49 -12.89
N SER A 285 -10.37 -16.69 -13.50
CA SER A 285 -9.94 -17.93 -12.87
C SER A 285 -8.45 -17.91 -12.51
N ALA A 286 -7.60 -17.44 -13.43
CA ALA A 286 -6.17 -17.31 -13.19
C ALA A 286 -5.89 -16.27 -12.10
N ALA A 287 -6.54 -15.10 -12.14
CA ALA A 287 -6.40 -14.08 -11.10
C ALA A 287 -6.81 -14.60 -9.72
N LEU A 288 -7.94 -15.28 -9.60
CA LEU A 288 -8.39 -15.86 -8.34
C LEU A 288 -7.45 -16.94 -7.81
N GLN A 289 -6.92 -17.81 -8.68
CA GLN A 289 -5.93 -18.82 -8.28
C GLN A 289 -4.67 -18.19 -7.69
N THR A 290 -4.21 -17.05 -8.23
CA THR A 290 -3.06 -16.31 -7.69
C THR A 290 -3.31 -15.66 -6.32
N ILE A 291 -4.58 -15.49 -5.92
CA ILE A 291 -4.97 -14.93 -4.62
C ILE A 291 -5.22 -16.04 -3.60
N ILE A 292 -5.99 -17.07 -3.96
CA ILE A 292 -6.46 -18.12 -3.05
C ILE A 292 -5.28 -18.90 -2.44
N ARG A 293 -4.25 -19.20 -3.23
CA ARG A 293 -3.11 -20.01 -2.76
C ARG A 293 -2.26 -19.29 -1.68
N PRO A 294 -1.81 -18.04 -1.88
CA PRO A 294 -1.19 -17.26 -0.81
C PRO A 294 -2.11 -16.97 0.37
N LEU A 295 -3.40 -16.71 0.11
CA LEU A 295 -4.39 -16.47 1.15
C LEU A 295 -4.51 -17.66 2.10
N ALA A 296 -4.66 -18.89 1.58
CA ALA A 296 -4.75 -20.09 2.40
C ALA A 296 -3.52 -20.29 3.28
N GLY A 297 -2.32 -20.08 2.73
CA GLY A 297 -1.07 -20.15 3.48
C GLY A 297 -0.98 -19.10 4.58
N ALA A 298 -1.38 -17.86 4.29
CA ALA A 298 -1.33 -16.76 5.23
C ALA A 298 -2.39 -16.91 6.35
N VAL A 299 -3.56 -17.49 6.06
CA VAL A 299 -4.57 -17.83 7.08
C VAL A 299 -4.07 -18.94 8.02
N LEU A 300 -3.46 -19.99 7.47
CA LEU A 300 -2.84 -21.04 8.29
C LEU A 300 -1.69 -20.50 9.14
N MET A 301 -0.86 -19.62 8.56
CA MET A 301 0.19 -18.93 9.30
C MET A 301 -0.38 -18.06 10.43
N TYR A 302 -1.43 -17.27 10.15
CA TYR A 302 -2.12 -16.47 11.17
C TYR A 302 -2.63 -17.33 12.33
N ALA A 303 -3.27 -18.46 12.02
CA ALA A 303 -3.75 -19.40 13.02
C ALA A 303 -2.60 -19.98 13.86
N LEU A 304 -1.50 -20.38 13.22
CA LEU A 304 -0.31 -20.92 13.89
C LEU A 304 0.32 -19.88 14.82
N VAL A 305 0.57 -18.67 14.34
CA VAL A 305 1.18 -17.59 15.14
C VAL A 305 0.28 -17.23 16.33
N THR A 306 -1.02 -17.08 16.09
CA THR A 306 -2.00 -16.79 17.15
C THR A 306 -2.06 -17.91 18.19
N TYR A 307 -2.00 -19.17 17.76
CA TYR A 307 -1.95 -20.33 18.65
C TYR A 307 -0.65 -20.37 19.47
N MET A 308 0.51 -20.09 18.85
CA MET A 308 1.78 -20.02 19.57
C MET A 308 1.77 -18.93 20.64
N ILE A 309 1.22 -17.77 20.31
CA ILE A 309 1.15 -16.62 21.22
C ILE A 309 0.20 -16.88 22.40
N THR A 310 -1.00 -17.41 22.12
CA THR A 310 -2.04 -17.55 23.15
C THR A 310 -1.87 -18.81 24.01
N SER A 311 -1.44 -19.93 23.42
CA SER A 311 -1.49 -21.24 24.07
C SER A 311 -0.12 -21.80 24.46
N LEU A 312 0.93 -21.57 23.65
CA LEU A 312 2.25 -22.19 23.86
C LEU A 312 3.23 -21.29 24.61
N LEU A 313 3.22 -19.98 24.35
CA LEU A 313 4.20 -19.03 24.87
C LEU A 313 3.65 -17.92 25.80
N PRO A 314 2.45 -18.00 26.42
CA PRO A 314 1.91 -16.87 27.18
C PRO A 314 2.83 -16.46 28.35
N GLY A 315 3.47 -17.43 29.02
CA GLY A 315 4.42 -17.15 30.11
C GLY A 315 5.75 -16.55 29.66
N MET A 316 6.22 -16.88 28.46
CA MET A 316 7.43 -16.28 27.89
C MET A 316 7.16 -14.86 27.40
N ILE A 317 6.03 -14.64 26.72
CA ILE A 317 5.63 -13.34 26.17
C ILE A 317 5.31 -12.33 27.28
N ALA A 318 4.69 -12.77 28.37
CA ALA A 318 4.39 -11.91 29.53
C ALA A 318 5.64 -11.51 30.34
N SER A 319 6.77 -12.18 30.16
CA SER A 319 7.99 -11.87 30.90
C SER A 319 8.76 -10.70 30.28
N PRO A 320 9.18 -9.68 31.04
CA PRO A 320 9.90 -8.52 30.50
C PRO A 320 11.24 -8.88 29.83
N ALA A 321 11.86 -9.98 30.24
CA ALA A 321 13.17 -10.42 29.76
C ALA A 321 13.09 -11.38 28.55
N LEU A 322 12.08 -12.26 28.47
CA LEU A 322 11.96 -13.24 27.39
C LEU A 322 10.86 -12.88 26.38
N GLY A 323 10.10 -11.80 26.62
CA GLY A 323 8.95 -11.45 25.79
C GLY A 323 9.32 -11.17 24.33
N SER A 324 10.40 -10.44 24.10
CA SER A 324 10.92 -10.15 22.75
C SER A 324 11.42 -11.42 22.03
N LEU A 325 11.99 -12.38 22.77
CA LEU A 325 12.46 -13.65 22.23
C LEU A 325 11.30 -14.58 21.85
N GLY A 326 10.26 -14.66 22.70
CA GLY A 326 9.04 -15.42 22.39
C GLY A 326 8.31 -14.89 21.15
N LEU A 327 8.25 -13.56 21.03
CA LEU A 327 7.67 -12.88 19.87
C LEU A 327 8.50 -13.12 18.60
N ALA A 328 9.83 -13.00 18.69
CA ALA A 328 10.73 -13.31 17.57
C ALA A 328 10.59 -14.77 17.13
N ALA A 329 10.49 -15.72 18.07
CA ALA A 329 10.28 -17.13 17.76
C ALA A 329 8.94 -17.38 17.05
N ALA A 330 7.86 -16.73 17.47
CA ALA A 330 6.55 -16.82 16.81
C ALA A 330 6.55 -16.21 15.39
N ILE A 331 7.25 -15.08 15.19
CA ILE A 331 7.40 -14.48 13.86
C ILE A 331 8.22 -15.40 12.95
N LEU A 332 9.34 -15.93 13.45
CA LEU A 332 10.21 -16.82 12.67
C LEU A 332 9.51 -18.13 12.32
N SER A 333 8.76 -18.73 13.26
CA SER A 333 7.99 -19.94 12.98
C SER A 333 6.89 -19.70 11.94
N GLY A 334 6.18 -18.57 12.02
CA GLY A 334 5.22 -18.14 11.00
C GLY A 334 5.87 -17.94 9.63
N ALA A 335 7.01 -17.24 9.56
CA ALA A 335 7.74 -17.01 8.31
C ALA A 335 8.22 -18.32 7.69
N VAL A 336 8.80 -19.23 8.49
CA VAL A 336 9.24 -20.54 8.03
C VAL A 336 8.05 -21.37 7.55
N PHE A 337 6.95 -21.39 8.29
CA PHE A 337 5.74 -22.10 7.89
C PHE A 337 5.20 -21.58 6.54
N PHE A 338 5.12 -20.26 6.37
CA PHE A 338 4.65 -19.68 5.11
C PHE A 338 5.60 -19.97 3.94
N MET A 339 6.91 -19.92 4.16
CA MET A 339 7.91 -20.30 3.14
C MET A 339 7.75 -21.77 2.72
N LEU A 340 7.59 -22.68 3.69
CA LEU A 340 7.35 -24.09 3.42
C LEU A 340 6.02 -24.32 2.70
N TRP A 341 4.95 -23.63 3.11
CA TRP A 341 3.66 -23.68 2.44
C TRP A 341 3.76 -23.17 0.99
N SER A 342 4.41 -22.03 0.77
CA SER A 342 4.61 -21.47 -0.58
C SER A 342 5.36 -22.47 -1.46
N LEU A 343 6.47 -23.06 -0.98
CA LEU A 343 7.22 -24.06 -1.74
C LEU A 343 6.43 -25.35 -1.99
N ALA A 344 5.74 -25.88 -0.98
CA ALA A 344 4.96 -27.10 -1.10
C ALA A 344 3.79 -26.90 -2.07
N SER A 345 3.00 -25.84 -1.89
CA SER A 345 1.88 -25.51 -2.77
C SER A 345 2.35 -25.21 -4.20
N TRP A 346 3.54 -24.64 -4.39
CA TRP A 346 4.12 -24.43 -5.72
C TRP A 346 4.43 -25.75 -6.41
N HIS A 347 4.99 -26.72 -5.67
CA HIS A 347 5.30 -28.04 -6.18
C HIS A 347 4.03 -28.83 -6.55
N PHE A 348 3.03 -28.83 -5.67
CA PHE A 348 1.76 -29.53 -5.89
C PHE A 348 0.91 -28.93 -7.01
N SER A 349 0.96 -27.61 -7.22
CA SER A 349 0.23 -26.95 -8.31
C SER A 349 0.92 -27.06 -9.68
N GLY A 350 1.96 -27.87 -9.83
CA GLY A 350 2.63 -28.08 -11.12
C GLY A 350 3.56 -26.94 -11.54
N ARG A 351 4.15 -26.22 -10.58
CA ARG A 351 5.07 -25.08 -10.79
C ARG A 351 4.46 -23.94 -11.62
N PRO A 352 3.37 -23.31 -11.16
CA PRO A 352 2.82 -22.14 -11.83
C PRO A 352 3.88 -21.03 -11.92
N GLU A 353 3.85 -20.28 -13.02
CA GLU A 353 4.74 -19.13 -13.22
C GLU A 353 4.45 -18.03 -12.18
N GLY A 354 5.45 -17.61 -11.44
CA GLY A 354 5.30 -16.68 -10.32
C GLY A 354 6.64 -16.22 -9.74
N LEU A 355 6.62 -15.77 -8.48
CA LEU A 355 7.83 -15.33 -7.78
C LEU A 355 8.75 -16.53 -7.50
N GLU A 356 8.17 -17.68 -7.15
CA GLU A 356 8.90 -18.92 -6.90
C GLU A 356 9.60 -19.46 -8.16
N SER A 357 8.97 -19.36 -9.34
CA SER A 357 9.60 -19.77 -10.60
C SER A 357 10.73 -18.82 -10.99
N THR A 358 10.55 -17.50 -10.82
CA THR A 358 11.58 -16.50 -11.13
C THR A 358 12.82 -16.66 -10.25
N ILE A 359 12.62 -16.98 -8.96
CA ILE A 359 13.72 -17.30 -8.05
C ILE A 359 14.42 -18.59 -8.48
N MET A 360 13.66 -19.64 -8.81
CA MET A 360 14.23 -20.91 -9.26
C MET A 360 15.04 -20.74 -10.56
N ASP A 361 14.53 -19.99 -11.54
CA ASP A 361 15.22 -19.71 -12.81
C ASP A 361 16.54 -18.97 -12.58
N LYS A 362 16.56 -17.99 -11.66
CA LYS A 362 17.80 -17.31 -11.26
C LYS A 362 18.79 -18.24 -10.56
N ILE A 363 18.30 -19.13 -9.69
CA ILE A 363 19.16 -20.11 -9.00
C ILE A 363 19.75 -21.10 -10.02
N ILE A 364 18.95 -21.56 -10.99
CA ILE A 364 19.40 -22.44 -12.07
C ILE A 364 20.43 -21.72 -12.96
N GLN A 365 20.17 -20.47 -13.35
CA GLN A 365 21.14 -19.66 -14.10
C GLN A 365 22.44 -19.45 -13.32
N TRP A 366 22.37 -19.18 -12.02
CA TRP A 366 23.54 -19.03 -11.16
C TRP A 366 24.33 -20.34 -11.04
N ARG A 367 23.66 -21.48 -10.85
CA ARG A 367 24.31 -22.81 -10.86
C ARG A 367 24.97 -23.11 -12.19
N MET A 368 24.34 -22.79 -13.32
CA MET A 368 24.93 -22.99 -14.66
C MET A 368 26.10 -22.05 -14.95
N SER A 369 26.07 -20.82 -14.42
CA SER A 369 27.21 -19.88 -14.46
C SER A 369 28.41 -20.41 -13.69
N ASN A 370 28.18 -20.94 -12.48
CA ASN A 370 29.26 -21.46 -11.63
C ASN A 370 29.75 -22.86 -12.03
N ALA A 371 28.96 -23.65 -12.75
CA ALA A 371 29.41 -24.92 -13.32
C ALA A 371 30.24 -24.76 -14.61
N LYS A 372 30.33 -23.54 -15.15
CA LYS A 372 31.16 -23.19 -16.32
C LYS A 372 32.50 -22.52 -15.95
N LEU A 373 32.75 -22.33 -14.65
CA LEU A 373 34.04 -21.97 -14.06
C LEU A 373 34.65 -23.23 -13.44
#